data_AF-A0A2S7VQ06-F1
#
_entry.id   AF-A0A2S7VQ06-F1
#
_cell.length_a   1.000
_cell.length_b   1.000
_cell.length_c   1.000
_cell.angle_alpha   90.00
_cell.angle_beta   90.00
_cell.angle_gamma   90.00
#
_symmetry.space_group_name_H-M   'P 1'
#
loop_
_entity.id
_entity.type
_entity.pdbx_description
1 polymer ?
#
loop_
_entity_poly.entity_id
_entity_poly.type
_entity_poly.pdbx_seq_one_letter_code
_entity_poly.pdbx_strand_id
1 'polypeptide(L)'
;MLYCPNSTLMYSMKIYIRKIALLAQRTTRFTVKGTLIAAGVASSWASAATFELPPKESRIVGRIQQHEVAAGETLAIIAKQYDIGFLSLMAANKGVDPFLPPEGYVLSIPSRLILPDTPRKGIVINLAELRLYYFEPEKNQVHVFPVGIGRIGRDTPEMITKISQRRPNPTWTPPKSIREEYLEKGIELPKVVPAGPENPLGEYALRLAYGAGDYLIHGTNKDFGIGLRVSSGCIRMEPKDIEWLFEQVNRGEQVTIINEPIKVSLEPDRSVFVEAHEPLTRSDGSKKSLQIPVELKWWLEDADLPNSKAKAVIFAQNGVPVEIAPPVIEF
;
A
#
# COMPACT_ATOMS: atom_id res chain seq x y z
N MET A 1 -13.34 26.64 41.45
CA MET A 1 -12.25 27.61 41.69
C MET A 1 -10.97 26.91 41.30
N LEU A 2 -10.32 27.20 40.18
CA LEU A 2 -9.65 28.45 39.85
C LEU A 2 -9.97 28.90 38.41
N TYR A 3 -9.95 30.22 38.24
CA TYR A 3 -10.38 30.96 37.07
C TYR A 3 -9.14 31.54 36.35
N CYS A 4 -9.19 31.57 35.01
CA CYS A 4 -8.71 32.64 34.12
C CYS A 4 -7.18 32.84 33.83
N PRO A 5 -6.80 33.62 32.78
CA PRO A 5 -6.88 33.31 31.33
C PRO A 5 -5.60 33.73 30.55
N ASN A 6 -5.50 33.49 29.23
CA ASN A 6 -5.26 34.56 28.25
C ASN A 6 -5.07 34.09 26.80
N SER A 7 -5.97 34.62 25.98
CA SER A 7 -5.91 34.85 24.55
C SER A 7 -4.76 35.80 24.17
N THR A 8 -3.61 35.28 23.73
CA THR A 8 -2.53 36.13 23.17
C THR A 8 -1.68 35.48 22.07
N LEU A 9 -2.18 34.43 21.40
CA LEU A 9 -1.46 33.81 20.27
C LEU A 9 -2.12 34.01 18.89
N MET A 10 -3.27 34.67 18.84
CA MET A 10 -3.99 34.95 17.58
C MET A 10 -3.68 36.32 16.94
N TYR A 11 -2.69 37.06 17.47
CA TYR A 11 -2.34 38.40 16.96
C TYR A 11 -0.91 38.55 16.42
N SER A 12 -0.07 37.49 16.47
CA SER A 12 1.31 37.53 15.95
C SER A 12 1.51 36.90 14.57
N MET A 13 0.43 36.52 13.87
CA MET A 13 0.47 35.85 12.56
C MET A 13 0.09 36.75 11.37
N LYS A 14 -0.38 37.98 11.60
CA LYS A 14 -0.80 38.92 10.54
C LYS A 14 0.27 39.92 10.10
N ILE A 15 1.44 39.95 10.75
CA ILE A 15 2.52 40.90 10.42
C ILE A 15 3.62 40.26 9.54
N TYR A 16 3.72 38.92 9.51
CA TYR A 16 4.74 38.21 8.72
C TYR A 16 4.38 38.04 7.23
N ILE A 17 3.11 38.18 6.86
CA ILE A 17 2.61 37.95 5.49
C ILE A 17 2.70 39.22 4.60
N ARG A 18 3.08 40.39 5.14
CA ARG A 18 3.20 41.64 4.36
C ARG A 18 4.61 42.07 3.95
N LYS A 19 5.66 41.31 4.30
CA LYS A 19 7.07 41.66 3.94
C LYS A 19 7.70 40.84 2.82
N ILE A 20 7.02 39.82 2.29
CA ILE A 20 7.55 38.98 1.19
C ILE A 20 7.07 39.48 -0.20
N ALA A 21 6.10 40.39 -0.26
CA ALA A 21 5.51 40.88 -1.51
C ALA A 21 6.18 42.13 -2.14
N LEU A 22 7.42 42.49 -1.75
CA LEU A 22 8.03 43.77 -2.17
C LEU A 22 9.51 43.67 -2.56
N LEU A 23 9.92 42.55 -3.17
CA LEU A 23 11.22 42.43 -3.84
C LEU A 23 11.15 41.87 -5.28
N ALA A 24 9.95 41.87 -5.87
CA ALA A 24 9.77 41.62 -7.30
C ALA A 24 9.69 42.96 -8.04
N GLN A 25 10.84 43.58 -8.31
CA GLN A 25 11.04 44.54 -9.42
C GLN A 25 12.47 45.09 -9.36
N ARG A 26 13.40 44.46 -10.07
CA ARG A 26 14.48 45.17 -10.77
C ARG A 26 15.00 44.34 -11.92
N THR A 27 14.92 44.98 -13.07
CA THR A 27 15.26 44.57 -14.42
C THR A 27 16.74 44.27 -14.61
N THR A 28 17.05 43.19 -15.32
CA THR A 28 18.16 43.15 -16.27
C THR A 28 17.80 42.19 -17.40
N ARG A 29 17.65 42.74 -18.61
CA ARG A 29 17.49 41.98 -19.86
C ARG A 29 18.85 41.39 -20.23
N PHE A 30 18.99 40.07 -20.16
CA PHE A 30 19.98 39.33 -20.91
C PHE A 30 19.25 38.43 -21.90
N THR A 31 19.38 38.74 -23.18
CA THR A 31 18.85 37.92 -24.27
C THR A 31 19.80 36.75 -24.49
N VAL A 32 19.56 35.65 -23.78
CA VAL A 32 20.16 34.35 -24.12
C VAL A 32 19.16 33.63 -25.01
N LYS A 33 19.47 33.50 -26.31
CA LYS A 33 18.82 32.53 -27.19
C LYS A 33 19.26 31.13 -26.76
N GLY A 34 18.64 30.63 -25.69
CA GLY A 34 18.74 29.24 -25.27
C GLY A 34 17.49 28.52 -25.75
N THR A 35 17.69 27.50 -26.58
CA THR A 35 16.65 26.56 -27.00
C THR A 35 16.10 25.90 -25.74
N LEU A 36 14.94 26.38 -25.26
CA LEU A 36 14.17 25.72 -24.21
C LEU A 36 13.65 24.41 -24.78
N ILE A 37 14.38 23.32 -24.54
CA ILE A 37 13.79 21.99 -24.51
C ILE A 37 12.91 22.02 -23.27
N ALA A 38 11.62 22.32 -23.47
CA ALA A 38 10.60 22.07 -22.47
C ALA A 38 10.54 20.55 -22.30
N ALA A 39 11.31 20.03 -21.33
CA ALA A 39 11.06 18.72 -20.77
C ALA A 39 9.70 18.83 -20.08
N GLY A 40 8.64 18.50 -20.83
CA GLY A 40 7.31 18.39 -20.28
C GLY A 40 7.38 17.39 -19.13
N VAL A 41 7.19 17.88 -17.91
CA VAL A 41 6.73 17.04 -16.82
C VAL A 41 5.32 16.67 -17.24
N ALA A 42 5.18 15.58 -17.98
CA ALA A 42 3.90 14.93 -18.16
C ALA A 42 3.44 14.57 -16.76
N SER A 43 2.47 15.32 -16.24
CA SER A 43 1.72 14.94 -15.06
C SER A 43 1.06 13.62 -15.39
N SER A 44 1.73 12.51 -15.06
CA SER A 44 1.18 11.18 -15.19
C SER A 44 -0.04 11.15 -14.28
N TRP A 45 -1.23 11.17 -14.86
CA TRP A 45 -2.43 10.81 -14.13
C TRP A 45 -2.15 9.43 -13.52
N ALA A 46 -2.15 9.38 -12.20
CA ALA A 46 -1.65 8.25 -11.41
C ALA A 46 -2.45 6.99 -11.74
N SER A 47 -1.91 6.22 -12.68
CA SER A 47 -2.37 4.87 -13.00
C SER A 47 -1.92 3.93 -11.89
N ALA A 48 -2.59 2.78 -11.75
CA ALA A 48 -2.15 1.68 -10.90
C ALA A 48 -0.64 1.41 -11.09
N ALA A 49 0.03 0.86 -10.07
CA ALA A 49 1.35 0.28 -10.28
C ALA A 49 1.23 -0.97 -11.18
N THR A 50 1.26 -0.76 -12.49
CA THR A 50 1.19 -1.79 -13.54
C THR A 50 2.57 -2.29 -13.90
N PHE A 51 2.73 -3.61 -13.95
CA PHE A 51 3.96 -4.28 -14.34
C PHE A 51 3.68 -5.30 -15.44
N GLU A 52 4.64 -5.49 -16.33
CA GLU A 52 4.65 -6.66 -17.20
C GLU A 52 4.84 -7.91 -16.36
N LEU A 53 4.11 -8.96 -16.69
CA LEU A 53 4.31 -10.26 -16.05
C LEU A 53 5.70 -10.80 -16.47
N PRO A 54 6.51 -11.24 -15.51
CA PRO A 54 7.77 -11.88 -15.81
C PRO A 54 7.50 -13.27 -16.41
N PRO A 55 8.51 -13.95 -16.98
CA PRO A 55 8.42 -15.37 -17.33
C PRO A 55 7.84 -16.21 -16.18
N LYS A 56 7.27 -17.38 -16.48
CA LYS A 56 6.57 -18.18 -15.46
C LYS A 56 7.49 -18.60 -14.31
N GLU A 57 8.77 -18.72 -14.61
CA GLU A 57 9.87 -19.13 -13.74
C GLU A 57 10.41 -17.99 -12.88
N SER A 58 10.11 -16.72 -13.20
CA SER A 58 10.51 -15.55 -12.41
C SER A 58 9.30 -14.95 -11.70
N ARG A 59 9.47 -14.39 -10.51
CA ARG A 59 8.39 -13.68 -9.80
C ARG A 59 8.76 -12.24 -9.45
N ILE A 60 9.95 -11.78 -9.82
CA ILE A 60 10.36 -10.40 -9.55
C ILE A 60 9.72 -9.46 -10.56
N VAL A 61 9.07 -8.41 -10.07
CA VAL A 61 8.57 -7.30 -10.88
C VAL A 61 8.99 -5.95 -10.31
N GLY A 62 8.83 -4.92 -11.14
CA GLY A 62 9.12 -3.55 -10.78
C GLY A 62 10.62 -3.25 -10.76
N ARG A 63 10.98 -2.16 -10.10
CA ARG A 63 12.34 -1.62 -10.14
C ARG A 63 12.70 -0.94 -8.82
N ILE A 64 14.00 -0.86 -8.56
CA ILE A 64 14.53 -0.06 -7.44
C ILE A 64 14.28 1.41 -7.79
N GLN A 65 13.61 2.12 -6.90
CA GLN A 65 13.33 3.54 -7.04
C GLN A 65 13.71 4.26 -5.76
N GLN A 66 14.10 5.51 -5.91
CA GLN A 66 14.42 6.41 -4.82
C GLN A 66 13.65 7.71 -4.97
N HIS A 67 13.45 8.40 -3.87
CA HIS A 67 12.79 9.68 -3.82
C HIS A 67 13.53 10.59 -2.86
N GLU A 68 13.97 11.75 -3.34
CA GLU A 68 14.54 12.79 -2.49
C GLU A 68 13.42 13.64 -1.91
N VAL A 69 13.35 13.70 -0.58
CA VAL A 69 12.28 14.39 0.15
C VAL A 69 12.33 15.90 -0.11
N ALA A 70 11.24 16.45 -0.63
CA ALA A 70 11.05 17.88 -0.78
C ALA A 70 10.51 18.51 0.51
N ALA A 71 10.73 19.82 0.65
CA ALA A 71 10.25 20.59 1.80
C ALA A 71 8.73 20.45 2.02
N GLY A 72 8.34 19.98 3.20
CA GLY A 72 6.93 19.85 3.60
C GLY A 72 6.24 18.57 3.18
N GLU A 73 6.94 17.63 2.53
CA GLU A 73 6.39 16.31 2.25
C GLU A 73 6.28 15.45 3.52
N THR A 74 5.32 14.53 3.51
CA THR A 74 5.17 13.49 4.54
C THR A 74 5.25 12.13 3.87
N LEU A 75 5.57 11.07 4.63
CA LEU A 75 5.56 9.72 4.06
C LEU A 75 4.17 9.32 3.53
N ALA A 76 3.08 9.87 4.06
CA ALA A 76 1.73 9.61 3.54
C ALA A 76 1.53 10.21 2.13
N ILE A 77 2.02 11.44 1.91
CA ILE A 77 1.95 12.09 0.59
C ILE A 77 2.82 11.32 -0.42
N ILE A 78 4.05 11.00 -0.04
CA ILE A 78 4.99 10.26 -0.89
C ILE A 78 4.45 8.87 -1.20
N ALA A 79 3.93 8.14 -0.21
CA ALA A 79 3.30 6.84 -0.41
C ALA A 79 2.16 6.90 -1.46
N LYS A 80 1.30 7.91 -1.36
CA LYS A 80 0.20 8.12 -2.32
C LYS A 80 0.70 8.48 -3.73
N GLN A 81 1.77 9.26 -3.85
CA GLN A 81 2.38 9.61 -5.13
C GLN A 81 2.89 8.38 -5.89
N TYR A 82 3.50 7.42 -5.17
CA TYR A 82 4.06 6.20 -5.75
C TYR A 82 3.12 5.00 -5.75
N ASP A 83 1.88 5.16 -5.29
CA ASP A 83 0.92 4.05 -5.14
C ASP A 83 1.43 2.94 -4.21
N ILE A 84 2.10 3.31 -3.13
CA ILE A 84 2.69 2.41 -2.13
C ILE A 84 1.91 2.50 -0.82
N GLY A 85 1.81 1.39 -0.09
CA GLY A 85 1.17 1.38 1.23
C GLY A 85 2.03 2.13 2.25
N PHE A 86 1.40 2.95 3.10
CA PHE A 86 2.11 3.76 4.10
C PHE A 86 3.06 2.93 4.98
N LEU A 87 2.62 1.79 5.52
CA LEU A 87 3.48 0.91 6.31
C LEU A 87 4.61 0.26 5.51
N SER A 88 4.41 0.01 4.21
CA SER A 88 5.46 -0.52 3.34
C SER A 88 6.58 0.50 3.15
N LEU A 89 6.23 1.77 2.92
CA LEU A 89 7.21 2.84 2.81
C LEU A 89 7.97 3.07 4.13
N MET A 90 7.28 3.01 5.26
CA MET A 90 7.92 3.09 6.59
C MET A 90 8.86 1.92 6.85
N ALA A 91 8.46 0.69 6.49
CA ALA A 91 9.27 -0.51 6.69
C ALA A 91 10.55 -0.48 5.85
N ALA A 92 10.49 0.07 4.63
CA ALA A 92 11.65 0.25 3.77
C ALA A 92 12.61 1.36 4.27
N ASN A 93 12.11 2.32 5.08
CA ASN A 93 12.85 3.50 5.54
C ASN A 93 12.83 3.63 7.07
N LYS A 94 13.19 2.55 7.78
CA LYS A 94 13.20 2.52 9.25
C LYS A 94 14.06 3.65 9.83
N GLY A 95 13.49 4.36 10.80
CA GLY A 95 14.15 5.47 11.50
C GLY A 95 13.88 6.84 10.90
N VAL A 96 13.19 6.93 9.75
CA VAL A 96 12.72 8.21 9.20
C VAL A 96 11.41 8.62 9.87
N ASP A 97 11.30 9.90 10.27
CA ASP A 97 10.05 10.46 10.80
C ASP A 97 8.96 10.45 9.71
N PRO A 98 7.82 9.78 9.93
CA PRO A 98 6.77 9.68 8.92
C PRO A 98 6.01 10.99 8.67
N PHE A 99 6.01 11.91 9.63
CA PHE A 99 5.27 13.17 9.58
C PHE A 99 6.14 14.35 9.13
N LEU A 100 7.44 14.30 9.42
CA LEU A 100 8.39 15.32 9.02
C LEU A 100 9.74 14.69 8.60
N PRO A 101 9.77 13.94 7.48
CA PRO A 101 11.03 13.43 6.95
C PRO A 101 11.99 14.59 6.63
N PRO A 102 13.30 14.45 6.87
CA PRO A 102 14.25 15.52 6.59
C PRO A 102 14.30 15.85 5.09
N GLU A 103 14.26 17.14 4.75
CA GLU A 103 14.45 17.61 3.37
C GLU A 103 15.81 17.15 2.83
N GLY A 104 15.85 16.72 1.56
CA GLY A 104 17.04 16.17 0.91
C GLY A 104 17.38 14.72 1.33
N TYR A 105 16.64 14.12 2.27
CA TYR A 105 16.80 12.71 2.59
C TYR A 105 16.34 11.84 1.42
N VAL A 106 17.11 10.80 1.09
CA VAL A 106 16.78 9.88 -0.01
C VAL A 106 16.07 8.65 0.54
N LEU A 107 14.77 8.56 0.27
CA LEU A 107 13.94 7.41 0.60
C LEU A 107 14.09 6.31 -0.46
N SER A 108 14.08 5.06 -0.01
CA SER A 108 13.89 3.90 -0.87
C SER A 108 12.39 3.68 -1.08
N ILE A 109 11.96 3.65 -2.34
CA ILE A 109 10.57 3.35 -2.72
C ILE A 109 10.46 1.84 -2.99
N PRO A 110 9.66 1.07 -2.23
CA PRO A 110 9.57 -0.38 -2.35
C PRO A 110 8.67 -0.81 -3.52
N SER A 111 9.01 -0.35 -4.73
CA SER A 111 8.31 -0.66 -5.98
C SER A 111 8.84 -1.88 -6.73
N ARG A 112 9.92 -2.51 -6.23
CA ARG A 112 10.36 -3.84 -6.65
C ARG A 112 9.83 -4.85 -5.65
N LEU A 113 9.22 -5.94 -6.12
CA LEU A 113 8.61 -6.96 -5.26
C LEU A 113 8.67 -8.35 -5.91
N ILE A 114 8.51 -9.37 -5.09
CA ILE A 114 8.24 -10.76 -5.49
C ILE A 114 6.72 -10.94 -5.55
N LEU A 115 6.17 -11.36 -6.69
CA LEU A 115 4.75 -11.72 -6.81
C LEU A 115 4.41 -12.89 -5.86
N PRO A 116 3.20 -12.98 -5.26
CA PRO A 116 2.82 -14.10 -4.41
C PRO A 116 2.88 -15.47 -5.12
N ASP A 117 3.06 -16.56 -4.36
CA ASP A 117 3.15 -17.91 -4.92
C ASP A 117 1.76 -18.51 -5.15
N THR A 118 1.02 -17.84 -6.03
CA THR A 118 -0.38 -18.16 -6.32
C THR A 118 -0.59 -18.23 -7.82
N PRO A 119 -1.66 -18.91 -8.29
CA PRO A 119 -2.05 -18.79 -9.69
C PRO A 119 -2.18 -17.32 -10.09
N ARG A 120 -1.51 -16.91 -11.17
CA ARG A 120 -1.54 -15.55 -11.71
C ARG A 120 -2.87 -15.26 -12.40
N LYS A 121 -3.96 -15.25 -11.63
CA LYS A 121 -5.33 -15.14 -12.12
C LYS A 121 -6.21 -14.37 -11.14
N GLY A 122 -7.03 -13.47 -11.67
CA GLY A 122 -8.01 -12.73 -10.91
C GLY A 122 -7.36 -11.85 -9.86
N ILE A 123 -7.98 -11.78 -8.68
CA ILE A 123 -7.52 -10.96 -7.56
C ILE A 123 -6.79 -11.83 -6.54
N VAL A 124 -5.60 -11.41 -6.13
CA VAL A 124 -4.88 -11.97 -4.99
C VAL A 124 -4.61 -10.86 -3.99
N ILE A 125 -4.96 -11.05 -2.72
CA ILE A 125 -4.70 -10.08 -1.65
C ILE A 125 -3.77 -10.72 -0.64
N ASN A 126 -2.58 -10.17 -0.45
CA ASN A 126 -1.66 -10.61 0.59
C ASN A 126 -1.76 -9.66 1.79
N LEU A 127 -2.36 -10.16 2.87
CA LEU A 127 -2.62 -9.38 4.07
C LEU A 127 -1.35 -8.95 4.78
N ALA A 128 -0.29 -9.76 4.74
CA ALA A 128 0.97 -9.48 5.44
C ALA A 128 1.72 -8.25 4.89
N GLU A 129 1.52 -7.93 3.61
CA GLU A 129 2.16 -6.80 2.94
C GLU A 129 1.17 -5.71 2.52
N LEU A 130 -0.12 -5.88 2.83
CA LEU A 130 -1.18 -4.91 2.53
C LEU A 130 -1.25 -4.54 1.04
N ARG A 131 -1.15 -5.56 0.18
CA ARG A 131 -1.23 -5.40 -1.28
C ARG A 131 -2.33 -6.28 -1.89
N LEU A 132 -3.00 -5.70 -2.88
CA LEU A 132 -3.87 -6.41 -3.82
C LEU A 132 -3.17 -6.49 -5.17
N TYR A 133 -3.15 -7.68 -5.74
CA TYR A 133 -2.65 -7.99 -7.07
C TYR A 133 -3.85 -8.32 -7.96
N TYR A 134 -3.96 -7.67 -9.11
CA TYR A 134 -4.91 -8.03 -10.15
C TYR A 134 -4.14 -8.52 -11.37
N PHE A 135 -4.33 -9.81 -11.70
CA PHE A 135 -3.61 -10.48 -12.77
C PHE A 135 -4.41 -10.49 -14.07
N GLU A 136 -3.81 -9.95 -15.13
CA GLU A 136 -4.34 -9.97 -16.50
C GLU A 136 -3.35 -10.72 -17.42
N PRO A 137 -3.29 -12.07 -17.32
CA PRO A 137 -2.32 -12.85 -18.08
C PRO A 137 -2.48 -12.69 -19.61
N GLU A 138 -3.70 -12.50 -20.10
CA GLU A 138 -3.99 -12.26 -21.52
C GLU A 138 -3.37 -10.95 -22.04
N LYS A 139 -3.11 -9.98 -21.15
CA LYS A 139 -2.43 -8.73 -21.46
C LYS A 139 -0.95 -8.74 -21.06
N ASN A 140 -0.44 -9.86 -20.55
CA ASN A 140 0.89 -9.98 -19.93
C ASN A 140 1.11 -8.93 -18.81
N GLN A 141 0.10 -8.67 -17.99
CA GLN A 141 0.15 -7.59 -16.99
C GLN A 141 -0.28 -8.05 -15.59
N VAL A 142 0.29 -7.39 -14.58
CA VAL A 142 -0.17 -7.43 -13.19
C VAL A 142 -0.23 -6.01 -12.65
N HIS A 143 -1.32 -5.71 -11.96
CA HIS A 143 -1.55 -4.42 -11.30
C HIS A 143 -1.49 -4.60 -9.81
N VAL A 144 -0.75 -3.75 -9.11
CA VAL A 144 -0.53 -3.85 -7.67
C VAL A 144 -1.07 -2.60 -7.00
N PHE A 145 -1.90 -2.79 -5.98
CA PHE A 145 -2.54 -1.72 -5.25
C PHE A 145 -2.25 -1.84 -3.76
N PRO A 146 -1.96 -0.74 -3.07
CA PRO A 146 -1.94 -0.75 -1.62
C PRO A 146 -3.38 -0.86 -1.10
N VAL A 147 -3.58 -1.62 -0.02
CA VAL A 147 -4.90 -1.81 0.57
C VAL A 147 -4.91 -1.58 2.07
N GLY A 148 -6.05 -1.13 2.60
CA GLY A 148 -6.35 -1.18 4.02
C GLY A 148 -7.12 -2.45 4.38
N ILE A 149 -6.83 -3.06 5.52
CA ILE A 149 -7.48 -4.31 5.96
C ILE A 149 -8.08 -4.19 7.36
N GLY A 150 -8.69 -5.27 7.84
CA GLY A 150 -9.25 -5.39 9.18
C GLY A 150 -8.27 -5.02 10.29
N ARG A 151 -8.74 -4.18 11.22
CA ARG A 151 -8.03 -3.91 12.47
C ARG A 151 -8.03 -5.15 13.38
N ILE A 152 -7.12 -5.17 14.34
CA ILE A 152 -7.00 -6.26 15.33
C ILE A 152 -8.37 -6.54 15.98
N GLY A 153 -8.79 -7.81 15.99
CA GLY A 153 -10.09 -8.25 16.52
C GLY A 153 -11.27 -8.12 15.54
N ARG A 154 -11.03 -7.56 14.34
CA ARG A 154 -11.94 -7.52 13.19
C ARG A 154 -11.16 -7.89 11.93
N ASP A 155 -10.37 -8.96 12.02
CA ASP A 155 -9.41 -9.33 10.99
C ASP A 155 -10.10 -9.69 9.66
N THR A 156 -9.41 -9.39 8.57
CA THR A 156 -9.80 -9.89 7.24
C THR A 156 -9.40 -11.37 7.16
N PRO A 157 -10.34 -12.31 6.90
CA PRO A 157 -10.02 -13.73 6.86
C PRO A 157 -9.23 -14.12 5.61
N GLU A 158 -8.35 -15.10 5.75
CA GLU A 158 -7.78 -15.84 4.60
C GLU A 158 -8.88 -16.69 3.96
N MET A 159 -8.98 -16.65 2.62
CA MET A 159 -10.06 -17.34 1.91
C MET A 159 -9.80 -17.44 0.41
N ILE A 160 -10.44 -18.41 -0.24
CA ILE A 160 -10.68 -18.41 -1.68
C ILE A 160 -12.17 -18.17 -1.90
N THR A 161 -12.49 -17.14 -2.67
CA THR A 161 -13.87 -16.71 -2.94
C THR A 161 -13.97 -16.12 -4.35
N LYS A 162 -15.09 -15.46 -4.63
CA LYS A 162 -15.34 -14.78 -5.90
C LYS A 162 -16.13 -13.50 -5.69
N ILE A 163 -16.13 -12.64 -6.70
CA ILE A 163 -16.96 -11.45 -6.75
C ILE A 163 -18.43 -11.86 -6.94
N SER A 164 -19.25 -11.68 -5.92
CA SER A 164 -20.68 -12.02 -5.94
C SER A 164 -21.53 -10.91 -6.54
N GLN A 165 -21.14 -9.65 -6.32
CA GLN A 165 -21.88 -8.47 -6.76
C GLN A 165 -20.93 -7.29 -7.00
N ARG A 166 -21.23 -6.50 -8.02
CA ARG A 166 -20.62 -5.19 -8.29
C ARG A 166 -21.65 -4.11 -7.99
N ARG A 167 -21.31 -3.12 -7.15
CA ARG A 167 -22.20 -2.03 -6.75
C ARG A 167 -21.52 -0.68 -6.99
N PRO A 168 -21.88 0.05 -8.06
CA PRO A 168 -21.57 1.48 -8.13
C PRO A 168 -22.49 2.23 -7.16
N ASN A 169 -22.00 3.33 -6.61
CA ASN A 169 -22.70 4.17 -5.63
C ASN A 169 -23.35 3.34 -4.50
N PRO A 170 -22.57 2.54 -3.75
CA PRO A 170 -23.12 1.62 -2.77
C PRO A 170 -23.76 2.37 -1.61
N THR A 171 -24.93 1.92 -1.15
CA THR A 171 -25.39 2.23 0.21
C THR A 171 -24.63 1.38 1.24
N TRP A 172 -24.40 1.95 2.42
CA TRP A 172 -23.82 1.23 3.54
C TRP A 172 -24.86 1.02 4.65
N THR A 173 -25.09 -0.24 5.00
CA THR A 173 -25.90 -0.63 6.16
C THR A 173 -24.94 -1.12 7.24
N PRO A 174 -24.71 -0.36 8.31
CA PRO A 174 -23.74 -0.74 9.33
C PRO A 174 -24.13 -2.09 9.97
N PRO A 175 -23.21 -3.07 10.02
CA PRO A 175 -23.46 -4.33 10.71
C PRO A 175 -23.86 -4.11 12.17
N LYS A 176 -24.64 -5.03 12.74
CA LYS A 176 -25.10 -4.95 14.14
C LYS A 176 -23.94 -4.66 15.11
N SER A 177 -22.84 -5.37 14.94
CA SER A 177 -21.63 -5.23 15.76
C SER A 177 -20.96 -3.85 15.67
N ILE A 178 -21.08 -3.16 14.53
CA ILE A 178 -20.58 -1.79 14.36
C ILE A 178 -21.55 -0.78 14.98
N ARG A 179 -22.86 -1.00 14.87
CA ARG A 179 -23.86 -0.15 15.54
C ARG A 179 -23.71 -0.22 17.06
N GLU A 180 -23.48 -1.40 17.61
CA GLU A 180 -23.22 -1.60 19.04
C GLU A 180 -21.95 -0.86 19.50
N GLU A 181 -20.84 -1.01 18.77
CA GLU A 181 -19.59 -0.31 19.08
C GLU A 181 -19.73 1.22 19.06
N TYR A 182 -20.48 1.78 18.10
CA TYR A 182 -20.69 3.22 18.03
C TYR A 182 -21.65 3.69 19.13
N LEU A 183 -22.65 2.89 19.46
CA LEU A 183 -23.59 3.19 20.55
C LEU A 183 -22.89 3.24 21.91
N GLU A 184 -21.92 2.36 22.17
CA GLU A 184 -21.06 2.41 23.36
C GLU A 184 -20.27 3.73 23.49
N LYS A 185 -20.01 4.39 22.36
CA LYS A 185 -19.36 5.71 22.29
C LYS A 185 -20.36 6.88 22.32
N GLY A 186 -21.64 6.60 22.52
CA GLY A 186 -22.71 7.59 22.49
C GLY A 186 -23.07 8.08 21.09
N ILE A 187 -22.68 7.36 20.04
CA ILE A 187 -22.93 7.71 18.64
C ILE A 187 -23.97 6.75 18.05
N GLU A 188 -25.16 7.26 17.73
CA GLU A 188 -26.18 6.47 17.03
C GLU A 188 -25.94 6.53 15.52
N LEU A 189 -25.64 5.39 14.90
CA LEU A 189 -25.47 5.29 13.45
C LEU A 189 -26.83 5.19 12.74
N PRO A 190 -26.99 5.85 11.58
CA PRO A 190 -28.19 5.67 10.77
C PRO A 190 -28.32 4.20 10.32
N LYS A 191 -29.56 3.74 10.14
CA LYS A 191 -29.83 2.37 9.65
C LYS A 191 -29.20 2.12 8.27
N VAL A 192 -29.19 3.15 7.43
CA VAL A 192 -28.59 3.13 6.10
C VAL A 192 -27.92 4.48 5.88
N VAL A 193 -26.64 4.45 5.49
CA VAL A 193 -25.93 5.59 4.93
C VAL A 193 -26.13 5.56 3.41
N PRO A 194 -26.71 6.61 2.80
CA PRO A 194 -26.92 6.67 1.36
C PRO A 194 -25.58 6.75 0.61
N ALA A 195 -25.61 6.57 -0.71
CA ALA A 195 -24.46 6.88 -1.54
C ALA A 195 -24.10 8.38 -1.45
N GLY A 196 -22.82 8.70 -1.65
CA GLY A 196 -22.32 10.08 -1.64
C GLY A 196 -21.02 10.24 -0.85
N PRO A 197 -20.49 11.47 -0.73
CA PRO A 197 -19.18 11.75 -0.14
C PRO A 197 -19.03 11.28 1.32
N GLU A 198 -20.12 11.22 2.08
CA GLU A 198 -20.10 10.78 3.47
C GLU A 198 -20.15 9.25 3.64
N ASN A 199 -20.30 8.50 2.54
CA ASN A 199 -20.37 7.05 2.60
C ASN A 199 -18.98 6.43 2.80
N PRO A 200 -18.75 5.65 3.87
CA PRO A 200 -17.44 5.08 4.15
C PRO A 200 -17.00 3.98 3.17
N LEU A 201 -17.92 3.50 2.31
CA LEU A 201 -17.60 2.56 1.25
C LEU A 201 -17.03 3.23 -0.01
N GLY A 202 -17.07 4.57 -0.10
CA GLY A 202 -16.73 5.30 -1.32
C GLY A 202 -17.76 5.07 -2.44
N GLU A 203 -17.34 5.32 -3.68
CA GLU A 203 -18.22 5.28 -4.86
C GLU A 203 -18.37 3.89 -5.46
N TYR A 204 -17.48 2.95 -5.15
CA TYR A 204 -17.48 1.61 -5.73
C TYR A 204 -17.26 0.55 -4.67
N ALA A 205 -18.02 -0.55 -4.77
CA ALA A 205 -17.84 -1.72 -3.94
C ALA A 205 -18.03 -3.03 -4.72
N LEU A 206 -17.13 -3.97 -4.45
CA LEU A 206 -17.14 -5.34 -4.95
C LEU A 206 -17.42 -6.28 -3.77
N ARG A 207 -18.57 -6.96 -3.79
CA ARG A 207 -18.95 -7.89 -2.73
C ARG A 207 -18.30 -9.25 -2.96
N LEU A 208 -17.77 -9.83 -1.89
CA LEU A 208 -17.21 -11.17 -1.91
C LEU A 208 -18.31 -12.20 -1.64
N ALA A 209 -18.19 -13.40 -2.21
CA ALA A 209 -19.17 -14.48 -2.03
C ALA A 209 -19.00 -15.25 -0.70
N TYR A 210 -18.03 -14.86 0.12
CA TYR A 210 -17.70 -15.53 1.38
C TYR A 210 -18.70 -15.19 2.49
N GLY A 211 -19.03 -16.18 3.34
CA GLY A 211 -20.03 -16.03 4.40
C GLY A 211 -21.41 -15.67 3.85
N ALA A 212 -22.09 -14.71 4.48
CA ALA A 212 -23.35 -14.14 3.97
C ALA A 212 -23.11 -12.97 3.01
N GLY A 213 -21.88 -12.84 2.47
CA GLY A 213 -21.46 -11.72 1.65
C GLY A 213 -21.06 -10.49 2.48
N ASP A 214 -20.57 -10.69 3.70
CA ASP A 214 -20.26 -9.62 4.66
C ASP A 214 -19.01 -8.81 4.29
N TYR A 215 -18.15 -9.35 3.43
CA TYR A 215 -16.87 -8.76 3.05
C TYR A 215 -16.93 -8.07 1.68
N LEU A 216 -16.25 -6.94 1.60
CA LEU A 216 -16.21 -6.07 0.42
C LEU A 216 -14.75 -5.70 0.11
N ILE A 217 -14.45 -5.54 -1.17
CA ILE A 217 -13.34 -4.70 -1.64
C ILE A 217 -14.00 -3.38 -2.07
N HIS A 218 -13.62 -2.26 -1.47
CA HIS A 218 -14.33 -1.00 -1.65
C HIS A 218 -13.40 0.22 -1.53
N GLY A 219 -13.89 1.38 -1.95
CA GLY A 219 -13.18 2.65 -1.81
C GLY A 219 -13.20 3.18 -0.38
N THR A 220 -12.89 4.45 -0.20
CA THR A 220 -13.09 5.10 1.09
C THR A 220 -13.31 6.59 0.89
N ASN A 221 -13.96 7.24 1.86
CA ASN A 221 -14.08 8.69 1.92
C ASN A 221 -13.08 9.33 2.91
N LYS A 222 -12.04 8.59 3.28
CA LYS A 222 -10.97 9.07 4.16
C LYS A 222 -9.69 9.20 3.37
N ASP A 223 -8.95 10.27 3.63
CA ASP A 223 -7.63 10.50 3.04
C ASP A 223 -6.52 9.66 3.68
N PHE A 224 -6.89 8.75 4.60
CA PHE A 224 -5.97 7.88 5.33
C PHE A 224 -6.58 6.48 5.50
N GLY A 225 -5.73 5.49 5.76
CA GLY A 225 -6.14 4.13 6.06
C GLY A 225 -5.70 3.09 5.04
N ILE A 226 -5.23 3.53 3.86
CA ILE A 226 -4.62 2.65 2.87
C ILE A 226 -3.19 2.29 3.30
N GLY A 227 -2.83 1.01 3.19
CA GLY A 227 -1.60 0.48 3.78
C GLY A 227 -1.63 0.45 5.31
N LEU A 228 -2.82 0.36 5.92
CA LEU A 228 -3.03 0.26 7.37
C LEU A 228 -4.10 -0.78 7.74
N ARG A 229 -4.13 -1.18 9.02
CA ARG A 229 -5.16 -2.06 9.60
C ARG A 229 -6.22 -1.24 10.33
N VAL A 230 -7.21 -0.74 9.59
CA VAL A 230 -8.21 0.22 10.11
C VAL A 230 -9.66 -0.17 9.85
N SER A 231 -9.91 -1.15 8.99
CA SER A 231 -11.27 -1.53 8.62
C SER A 231 -11.90 -2.47 9.66
N SER A 232 -13.18 -2.77 9.47
CA SER A 232 -13.90 -3.79 10.25
C SER A 232 -13.91 -5.16 9.57
N GLY A 233 -12.90 -5.48 8.75
CA GLY A 233 -12.71 -6.76 8.07
C GLY A 233 -12.75 -6.68 6.54
N CYS A 234 -13.34 -5.63 5.98
CA CYS A 234 -13.35 -5.37 4.53
C CYS A 234 -11.98 -4.87 4.03
N ILE A 235 -11.79 -4.92 2.72
CA ILE A 235 -10.58 -4.43 2.03
C ILE A 235 -10.89 -3.04 1.49
N ARG A 236 -10.07 -2.06 1.88
CA ARG A 236 -10.16 -0.66 1.44
C ARG A 236 -9.11 -0.36 0.40
N MET A 237 -9.47 0.40 -0.62
CA MET A 237 -8.59 0.91 -1.67
C MET A 237 -8.73 2.43 -1.77
N GLU A 238 -7.72 3.11 -2.36
CA GLU A 238 -7.89 4.52 -2.73
C GLU A 238 -9.06 4.66 -3.72
N PRO A 239 -9.78 5.80 -3.73
CA PRO A 239 -10.90 6.03 -4.63
C PRO A 239 -10.59 5.76 -6.11
N LYS A 240 -9.45 6.26 -6.61
CA LYS A 240 -8.99 6.04 -7.99
C LYS A 240 -8.74 4.55 -8.30
N ASP A 241 -8.23 3.79 -7.33
CA ASP A 241 -7.83 2.41 -7.53
C ASP A 241 -9.03 1.48 -7.51
N ILE A 242 -10.01 1.73 -6.63
CA ILE A 242 -11.25 0.95 -6.65
C ILE A 242 -12.07 1.23 -7.90
N GLU A 243 -12.08 2.47 -8.40
CA GLU A 243 -12.77 2.83 -9.64
C GLU A 243 -12.17 2.03 -10.80
N TRP A 244 -10.85 2.09 -10.95
CA TRP A 244 -10.14 1.33 -11.96
C TRP A 244 -10.41 -0.18 -11.85
N LEU A 245 -10.27 -0.76 -10.64
CA LEU A 245 -10.50 -2.18 -10.42
C LEU A 245 -11.95 -2.57 -10.71
N PHE A 246 -12.91 -1.71 -10.34
CA PHE A 246 -14.32 -1.93 -10.57
C PHE A 246 -14.65 -2.04 -12.06
N GLU A 247 -13.97 -1.27 -12.92
CA GLU A 247 -14.12 -1.35 -14.37
C GLU A 247 -13.57 -2.65 -14.96
N GLN A 248 -12.46 -3.16 -14.43
CA GLN A 248 -11.82 -4.37 -14.96
C GLN A 248 -12.51 -5.67 -14.50
N VAL A 249 -12.99 -5.69 -13.26
CA VAL A 249 -13.44 -6.92 -12.59
C VAL A 249 -14.88 -7.28 -12.95
N ASN A 250 -15.11 -8.56 -13.23
CA ASN A 250 -16.43 -9.11 -13.52
C ASN A 250 -17.03 -9.89 -12.34
N ARG A 251 -18.36 -10.05 -12.35
CA ARG A 251 -19.02 -10.97 -11.40
C ARG A 251 -18.55 -12.39 -11.68
N GLY A 252 -18.18 -13.11 -10.63
CA GLY A 252 -17.63 -14.46 -10.71
C GLY A 252 -16.11 -14.52 -10.76
N GLU A 253 -15.42 -13.38 -10.92
CA GLU A 253 -13.95 -13.30 -10.86
C GLU A 253 -13.44 -13.87 -9.53
N GLN A 254 -12.37 -14.66 -9.58
CA GLN A 254 -11.81 -15.28 -8.39
C GLN A 254 -11.07 -14.26 -7.52
N VAL A 255 -11.19 -14.42 -6.20
CA VAL A 255 -10.46 -13.66 -5.20
C VAL A 255 -9.80 -14.63 -4.24
N THR A 256 -8.48 -14.57 -4.12
CA THR A 256 -7.69 -15.36 -3.18
C THR A 256 -7.05 -14.42 -2.15
N ILE A 257 -7.33 -14.62 -0.86
CA ILE A 257 -6.76 -13.85 0.24
C ILE A 257 -5.81 -14.75 1.02
N ILE A 258 -4.55 -14.36 1.09
CA ILE A 258 -3.45 -15.07 1.73
C ILE A 258 -2.79 -14.20 2.80
N ASN A 259 -1.99 -14.82 3.66
CA ASN A 259 -1.19 -14.15 4.67
C ASN A 259 0.27 -14.66 4.63
N GLU A 260 1.02 -14.17 3.65
CA GLU A 260 2.40 -14.59 3.36
C GLU A 260 3.39 -13.47 3.68
N PRO A 261 3.96 -13.44 4.89
CA PRO A 261 4.95 -12.43 5.29
C PRO A 261 6.34 -12.68 4.69
N ILE A 262 6.62 -13.87 4.18
CA ILE A 262 7.88 -14.17 3.48
C ILE A 262 7.54 -14.65 2.09
N LYS A 263 8.15 -14.03 1.09
CA LYS A 263 8.13 -14.49 -0.30
C LYS A 263 9.56 -14.80 -0.72
N VAL A 264 9.72 -15.90 -1.46
CA VAL A 264 10.99 -16.36 -2.01
C VAL A 264 10.82 -16.51 -3.51
N SER A 265 11.83 -16.11 -4.27
CA SER A 265 11.88 -16.34 -5.72
C SER A 265 13.22 -16.95 -6.10
N LEU A 266 13.18 -18.10 -6.76
CA LEU A 266 14.31 -18.66 -7.49
C LEU A 266 14.16 -18.21 -8.93
N GLU A 267 15.08 -17.37 -9.39
CA GLU A 267 15.00 -16.77 -10.72
C GLU A 267 15.64 -17.67 -11.79
N PRO A 268 15.36 -17.45 -13.09
CA PRO A 268 15.88 -18.29 -14.19
C PRO A 268 17.42 -18.39 -14.25
N ASP A 269 18.13 -17.37 -13.77
CA ASP A 269 19.59 -17.33 -13.66
C ASP A 269 20.13 -18.00 -12.39
N ARG A 270 19.25 -18.71 -11.66
CA ARG A 270 19.47 -19.36 -10.37
C ARG A 270 19.79 -18.42 -9.21
N SER A 271 19.68 -17.10 -9.39
CA SER A 271 19.70 -16.19 -8.25
C SER A 271 18.48 -16.41 -7.37
N VAL A 272 18.63 -16.17 -6.07
CA VAL A 272 17.53 -16.31 -5.11
C VAL A 272 17.28 -15.01 -4.39
N PHE A 273 16.03 -14.57 -4.42
CA PHE A 273 15.56 -13.38 -3.73
C PHE A 273 14.63 -13.76 -2.57
N VAL A 274 14.75 -13.03 -1.47
CA VAL A 274 13.82 -13.09 -0.33
C VAL A 274 13.26 -11.72 -0.07
N GLU A 275 11.95 -11.64 0.13
CA GLU A 275 11.23 -10.45 0.59
C GLU A 275 10.50 -10.82 1.89
N ALA A 276 10.73 -10.05 2.95
CA ALA A 276 10.11 -10.29 4.25
C ALA A 276 9.39 -9.04 4.75
N HIS A 277 8.19 -9.26 5.28
CA HIS A 277 7.30 -8.25 5.85
C HIS A 277 7.03 -8.55 7.31
N GLU A 278 6.65 -7.52 8.05
CA GLU A 278 6.23 -7.69 9.43
C GLU A 278 4.92 -8.50 9.51
N PRO A 279 4.87 -9.59 10.30
CA PRO A 279 3.65 -10.37 10.45
C PRO A 279 2.53 -9.58 11.11
N LEU A 280 1.30 -9.88 10.73
CA LEU A 280 0.13 -9.28 11.36
C LEU A 280 0.09 -9.59 12.87
N THR A 281 -0.09 -8.54 13.67
CA THR A 281 -0.38 -8.65 15.11
C THR A 281 -1.75 -9.32 15.33
N ARG A 282 -1.80 -10.34 16.18
CA ARG A 282 -3.02 -11.02 16.59
C ARG A 282 -3.76 -10.25 17.69
N SER A 283 -4.97 -10.71 18.03
CA SER A 283 -5.80 -10.14 19.10
C SER A 283 -5.14 -10.19 20.48
N ASP A 284 -4.27 -11.16 20.73
CA ASP A 284 -3.47 -11.30 21.96
C ASP A 284 -2.20 -10.43 21.96
N GLY A 285 -1.98 -9.61 20.92
CA GLY A 285 -0.78 -8.80 20.75
C GLY A 285 0.44 -9.55 20.20
N SER A 286 0.36 -10.87 20.04
CA SER A 286 1.45 -11.69 19.50
C SER A 286 1.59 -11.49 17.98
N LYS A 287 2.80 -11.74 17.47
CA LYS A 287 3.08 -11.84 16.04
C LYS A 287 3.56 -13.25 15.73
N LYS A 288 3.31 -13.72 14.50
CA LYS A 288 3.88 -15.01 14.03
C LYS A 288 5.41 -14.88 14.04
N SER A 289 6.09 -15.80 14.73
CA SER A 289 7.55 -15.87 14.62
C SER A 289 7.93 -16.33 13.22
N LEU A 290 8.86 -15.62 12.59
CA LEU A 290 9.32 -15.93 11.26
C LEU A 290 10.57 -16.80 11.31
N GLN A 291 10.55 -17.86 10.51
CA GLN A 291 11.69 -18.75 10.29
C GLN A 291 11.95 -18.82 8.78
N ILE A 292 13.16 -19.25 8.40
CA ILE A 292 13.48 -19.53 7.00
C ILE A 292 12.51 -20.62 6.51
N PRO A 293 11.81 -20.42 5.37
CA PRO A 293 11.00 -21.46 4.75
C PRO A 293 11.79 -22.74 4.54
N VAL A 294 11.16 -23.90 4.72
CA VAL A 294 11.84 -25.21 4.67
C VAL A 294 12.46 -25.45 3.30
N GLU A 295 11.75 -25.06 2.25
CA GLU A 295 12.17 -25.18 0.85
C GLU A 295 13.41 -24.33 0.58
N LEU A 296 13.44 -23.09 1.09
CA LEU A 296 14.60 -22.22 0.97
C LEU A 296 15.78 -22.76 1.77
N LYS A 297 15.53 -23.30 2.97
CA LYS A 297 16.57 -23.90 3.79
C LYS A 297 17.22 -25.08 3.06
N TRP A 298 16.43 -26.00 2.50
CA TRP A 298 16.96 -27.13 1.73
C TRP A 298 17.73 -26.69 0.49
N TRP A 299 17.23 -25.69 -0.24
CA TRP A 299 17.93 -25.16 -1.40
C TRP A 299 19.30 -24.57 -1.04
N LEU A 300 19.39 -23.82 0.06
CA LEU A 300 20.65 -23.26 0.56
C LEU A 300 21.62 -24.36 1.02
N GLU A 301 21.12 -25.42 1.65
CA GLU A 301 21.92 -26.56 2.08
C GLU A 301 22.47 -27.37 0.89
N ASP A 302 21.65 -27.60 -0.14
CA ASP A 302 22.04 -28.28 -1.37
C ASP A 302 23.08 -27.46 -2.17
N ALA A 303 22.93 -26.14 -2.19
CA ALA A 303 23.84 -25.23 -2.87
C ALA A 303 25.13 -24.90 -2.08
N ASP A 304 25.33 -25.47 -0.88
CA ASP A 304 26.43 -25.14 0.06
C ASP A 304 26.54 -23.63 0.37
N LEU A 305 25.40 -22.96 0.54
CA LEU A 305 25.32 -21.51 0.79
C LEU A 305 24.93 -21.18 2.24
N PRO A 306 25.56 -20.16 2.86
CA PRO A 306 25.23 -19.76 4.22
C PRO A 306 23.84 -19.10 4.27
N ASN A 307 23.07 -19.44 5.31
CA ASN A 307 21.74 -18.86 5.53
C ASN A 307 21.73 -17.47 6.22
N SER A 308 22.90 -16.85 6.44
CA SER A 308 23.02 -15.59 7.18
C SER A 308 22.28 -14.43 6.52
N LYS A 309 22.36 -14.30 5.18
CA LYS A 309 21.60 -13.29 4.42
C LYS A 309 20.10 -13.51 4.53
N ALA A 310 19.61 -14.75 4.37
CA ALA A 310 18.19 -15.07 4.54
C ALA A 310 17.68 -14.71 5.94
N LYS A 311 18.45 -15.04 7.00
CA LYS A 311 18.14 -14.63 8.38
C LYS A 311 18.09 -13.12 8.53
N ALA A 312 19.04 -12.40 7.95
CA ALA A 312 19.10 -10.95 8.02
C ALA A 312 17.87 -10.29 7.37
N VAL A 313 17.42 -10.79 6.21
CA VAL A 313 16.21 -10.30 5.54
C VAL A 313 14.97 -10.55 6.38
N ILE A 314 14.80 -11.78 6.88
CA ILE A 314 13.66 -12.19 7.71
C ILE A 314 13.61 -11.43 9.05
N PHE A 315 14.78 -11.07 9.59
CA PHE A 315 14.88 -10.22 10.77
C PHE A 315 14.60 -8.75 10.45
N ALA A 316 15.12 -8.25 9.33
CA ALA A 316 14.99 -6.85 8.93
C ALA A 316 13.57 -6.49 8.53
N GLN A 317 12.81 -7.37 7.87
CA GLN A 317 11.40 -7.18 7.51
C GLN A 317 11.13 -5.81 6.84
N ASN A 318 11.99 -5.42 5.91
CA ASN A 318 11.93 -4.12 5.24
C ASN A 318 10.98 -4.11 4.02
N GLY A 319 10.41 -5.27 3.66
CA GLY A 319 9.47 -5.40 2.54
C GLY A 319 10.09 -5.19 1.16
N VAL A 320 11.42 -5.26 1.03
CA VAL A 320 12.16 -5.12 -0.23
C VAL A 320 12.83 -6.44 -0.58
N PRO A 321 12.72 -6.94 -1.82
CA PRO A 321 13.45 -8.13 -2.25
C PRO A 321 14.96 -7.94 -2.14
N VAL A 322 15.63 -8.89 -1.49
CA VAL A 322 17.08 -8.93 -1.32
C VAL A 322 17.61 -10.21 -1.95
N GLU A 323 18.65 -10.07 -2.78
CA GLU A 323 19.39 -11.20 -3.32
C GLU A 323 20.19 -11.87 -2.20
N ILE A 324 19.87 -13.14 -1.93
CA ILE A 324 20.56 -13.95 -0.93
C ILE A 324 21.55 -14.93 -1.56
N ALA A 325 21.34 -15.29 -2.83
CA ALA A 325 22.25 -16.09 -3.64
C ALA A 325 22.41 -15.45 -5.03
N PRO A 326 23.64 -15.24 -5.52
CA PRO A 326 23.88 -14.63 -6.82
C PRO A 326 23.55 -15.59 -7.97
N PRO A 327 23.45 -15.09 -9.21
CA PRO A 327 23.31 -15.93 -10.39
C PRO A 327 24.43 -16.96 -10.52
N VAL A 328 24.10 -18.16 -10.98
CA VAL A 328 25.10 -19.18 -11.32
C VAL A 328 25.52 -18.96 -12.76
N ILE A 329 26.73 -18.44 -12.97
CA ILE A 329 27.32 -18.33 -14.31
C ILE A 329 27.87 -19.71 -14.68
N GLU A 330 27.18 -20.42 -15.56
CA GLU A 330 27.76 -21.62 -16.21
C GLU A 330 28.85 -21.13 -17.19
N PHE A 331 30.11 -21.54 -16.94
CA PHE A 331 31.28 -21.24 -17.78
C PHE A 331 31.48 -22.29 -18.87
#